data_AF-A0A314ZDR6-F1
#
_entry.id   AF-A0A314ZDR6-F1
#
_cell.length_a   1.000
_cell.length_b   1.000
_cell.length_c   1.000
_cell.angle_alpha   90.00
_cell.angle_beta   90.00
_cell.angle_gamma   90.00
#
_symmetry.space_group_name_H-M   'P 1'
#
loop_
_entity.id
_entity.type
_entity.pdbx_description
1 polymer ?
#
loop_
_entity_poly.entity_id
_entity_poly.type
_entity_poly.pdbx_seq_one_letter_code
_entity_poly.pdbx_strand_id
1 'polypeptide(L)'
;MYGMMICIGITGLFFLVIVLLLRLGACGRVNRPIVELSAIPHPQPSAVIMGLDDPTIDSYPNTQLGGLELPKPNDNTCSICLGNYQPRETLRTILECNHYFHANCIDEWLRRNATCPICRKPSEAPPSVANLRALSIAHHGFDSLSGYKTFNPPFVGTQKALISNATTKRTILTLPSSGDFIVQTVDYIDQHVWITDLNSCFPRLFLDHGLSLKGSPFSYAKDLVNFTLLNCSPYAEIPYEPISCLSNIEQYVITAVPSSYSPVPPLCSVLSTVSVPLGDSFDWNIIDLYGVELAWDVPDCRFCEGVGKVCGIENAKSNLMCFDTYTYHSPNTVCS
;
A
#
# COMPACT_ATOMS: atom_id res chain seq x y z
N MET A 1 -36.00 -66.17 -9.32
CA MET A 1 -35.92 -65.92 -7.86
C MET A 1 -34.52 -65.56 -7.36
N TYR A 2 -33.43 -66.04 -8.00
CA TYR A 2 -32.05 -65.70 -7.59
C TYR A 2 -31.66 -64.22 -7.77
N GLY A 3 -32.17 -63.52 -8.80
CA GLY A 3 -31.83 -62.11 -9.05
C GLY A 3 -32.25 -61.14 -7.94
N MET A 4 -33.38 -61.41 -7.27
CA MET A 4 -33.85 -60.56 -6.17
C MET A 4 -33.00 -60.72 -4.90
N MET A 5 -32.39 -61.90 -4.70
CA MET A 5 -31.50 -62.15 -3.55
C MET A 5 -30.13 -61.47 -3.72
N ILE A 6 -29.64 -61.35 -4.95
CA ILE A 6 -28.36 -60.67 -5.24
C ILE A 6 -28.50 -59.16 -5.01
N CYS A 7 -29.63 -58.55 -5.39
CA CYS A 7 -29.87 -57.12 -5.18
C CYS A 7 -29.94 -56.74 -3.70
N ILE A 8 -30.55 -57.58 -2.85
CA ILE A 8 -30.63 -57.34 -1.40
C ILE A 8 -29.24 -57.48 -0.74
N GLY A 9 -28.42 -58.42 -1.22
CA GLY A 9 -27.05 -58.58 -0.74
C GLY A 9 -26.17 -57.38 -1.08
N ILE A 10 -26.24 -56.86 -2.31
CA ILE A 10 -25.41 -55.73 -2.76
C ILE A 10 -25.82 -54.43 -2.06
N THR A 11 -27.12 -54.17 -1.89
CA THR A 11 -27.59 -52.96 -1.17
C THR A 11 -27.22 -53.03 0.31
N GLY A 12 -27.31 -54.21 0.94
CA GLY A 12 -26.87 -54.41 2.32
C GLY A 12 -25.36 -54.20 2.51
N LEU A 13 -24.54 -54.71 1.58
CA LEU A 13 -23.08 -54.52 1.60
C LEU A 13 -22.71 -53.04 1.43
N PHE A 14 -23.35 -52.34 0.50
CA PHE A 14 -23.12 -50.92 0.26
C PHE A 14 -23.50 -50.06 1.48
N PHE A 15 -24.60 -50.40 2.15
CA PHE A 15 -25.03 -49.74 3.38
C PHE A 15 -24.03 -49.97 4.53
N LEU A 16 -23.51 -51.19 4.67
CA LEU A 16 -22.46 -51.51 5.66
C LEU A 16 -21.16 -50.74 5.41
N VAL A 17 -20.74 -50.63 4.15
CA VAL A 17 -19.54 -49.85 3.76
C VAL A 17 -19.74 -48.37 4.06
N ILE A 18 -20.90 -47.79 3.76
CA ILE A 18 -21.22 -46.39 4.11
C ILE A 18 -21.18 -46.18 5.62
N VAL A 19 -21.75 -47.09 6.41
CA VAL A 19 -21.71 -47.01 7.88
C VAL A 19 -20.27 -47.10 8.41
N LEU A 20 -19.43 -47.97 7.84
CA LEU A 20 -18.01 -48.07 8.20
C LEU A 20 -17.23 -46.81 7.83
N LEU A 21 -17.48 -46.22 6.66
CA LEU A 21 -16.87 -44.95 6.24
C LEU A 21 -17.31 -43.77 7.14
N LEU A 22 -18.57 -43.73 7.56
CA LEU A 22 -19.07 -42.75 8.53
C LEU A 22 -18.48 -42.94 9.93
N ARG A 23 -18.14 -44.17 10.33
CA ARG A 23 -17.48 -44.48 11.61
C ARG A 23 -15.98 -44.18 11.60
N LEU A 24 -15.31 -44.35 10.46
CA LEU A 24 -13.90 -43.95 10.26
C LEU A 24 -13.74 -42.44 10.08
N GLY A 25 -14.76 -41.75 9.55
CA GLY A 25 -14.81 -40.29 9.44
C GLY A 25 -15.17 -39.55 10.73
N ALA A 26 -15.37 -40.27 11.85
CA ALA A 26 -15.70 -39.68 13.14
C ALA A 26 -14.47 -39.62 14.07
N CYS A 27 -13.42 -38.92 13.62
CA CYS A 27 -12.54 -38.20 14.54
C CYS A 27 -12.51 -36.75 14.08
N GLY A 28 -13.08 -35.85 14.88
CA GLY A 28 -13.01 -34.40 14.64
C GLY A 28 -14.35 -33.66 14.54
N ARG A 29 -15.34 -33.95 15.38
CA ARG A 29 -16.39 -32.96 15.68
C ARG A 29 -16.79 -33.03 17.15
N VAL A 30 -16.21 -32.12 17.94
CA VAL A 30 -16.59 -31.90 19.34
C VAL A 30 -17.97 -31.25 19.35
N ASN A 31 -18.95 -31.97 19.92
CA ASN A 31 -20.30 -31.47 20.19
C ASN A 31 -20.29 -30.40 21.28
N ARG A 32 -21.10 -29.34 21.13
CA ARG A 32 -21.69 -28.61 22.28
C ARG A 32 -23.18 -28.96 22.36
N PRO A 33 -23.73 -29.24 23.57
CA PRO A 33 -25.16 -29.52 23.76
C PRO A 33 -25.99 -28.23 23.86
N ILE A 34 -27.24 -28.33 23.41
CA ILE A 34 -28.30 -27.32 23.53
C ILE A 34 -29.05 -27.55 24.84
N VAL A 35 -29.26 -26.50 25.64
CA VAL A 35 -30.23 -26.44 26.75
C VAL A 35 -31.10 -25.20 26.54
N GLU A 36 -32.42 -25.38 26.70
CA GLU A 36 -33.49 -24.40 26.46
C GLU A 36 -33.51 -23.20 27.42
N LEU A 37 -33.73 -22.04 26.80
CA LEU A 37 -34.53 -20.86 27.17
C LEU A 37 -34.91 -20.61 28.65
N SER A 38 -34.18 -19.67 29.27
CA SER A 38 -34.75 -18.69 30.20
C SER A 38 -34.15 -17.32 29.89
N ALA A 39 -35.02 -16.34 29.64
CA ALA A 39 -34.68 -14.97 29.28
C ALA A 39 -33.85 -14.29 30.38
N ILE A 40 -32.60 -14.00 30.06
CA ILE A 40 -31.70 -13.08 30.79
C ILE A 40 -31.09 -12.18 29.70
N PRO A 41 -31.17 -10.85 29.81
CA PRO A 41 -30.60 -9.96 28.80
C PRO A 41 -29.07 -10.03 28.92
N HIS A 42 -28.45 -10.92 28.15
CA HIS A 42 -27.01 -10.91 27.99
C HIS A 42 -26.65 -9.76 27.04
N PRO A 43 -25.71 -8.87 27.43
CA PRO A 43 -25.24 -7.82 26.55
C PRO A 43 -24.62 -8.50 25.34
N GLN A 44 -24.99 -8.04 24.14
CA GLN A 44 -24.14 -8.22 22.97
C GLN A 44 -22.71 -7.86 23.40
N PRO A 45 -21.67 -8.64 23.07
CA PRO A 45 -20.35 -8.06 22.99
C PRO A 45 -20.44 -7.09 21.81
N SER A 46 -20.88 -5.86 22.11
CA SER A 46 -20.36 -4.69 21.41
C SER A 46 -18.87 -4.94 21.38
N ALA A 47 -18.33 -5.19 20.18
CA ALA A 47 -16.90 -5.04 19.99
C ALA A 47 -16.63 -3.63 20.51
N VAL A 48 -16.07 -3.54 21.71
CA VAL A 48 -15.49 -2.31 22.19
C VAL A 48 -14.30 -2.15 21.25
N ILE A 49 -14.53 -1.38 20.19
CA ILE A 49 -13.48 -0.93 19.30
C ILE A 49 -12.63 -0.03 20.19
N MET A 50 -11.68 -0.62 20.90
CA MET A 50 -10.64 0.14 21.57
C MET A 50 -10.00 1.01 20.50
N GLY A 51 -9.80 2.28 20.84
CA GLY A 51 -9.28 3.23 19.88
C GLY A 51 -7.86 2.90 19.43
N LEU A 52 -7.45 3.59 18.38
CA LEU A 52 -6.15 3.44 17.75
C LEU A 52 -5.04 4.01 18.65
N ASP A 53 -3.87 3.38 18.61
CA ASP A 53 -2.66 3.84 19.29
C ASP A 53 -2.07 5.08 18.61
N ASP A 54 -1.38 5.92 19.39
CA ASP A 54 -0.78 7.19 18.95
C ASP A 54 0.00 7.12 17.63
N PRO A 55 0.85 6.10 17.38
CA PRO A 55 1.58 5.98 16.11
C PRO A 55 0.65 5.79 14.91
N THR A 56 -0.44 5.06 15.10
CA THR A 56 -1.46 4.78 14.09
C THR A 56 -2.28 6.02 13.80
N ILE A 57 -2.53 6.86 14.80
CA ILE A 57 -3.22 8.13 14.65
C ILE A 57 -2.32 9.17 13.95
N ASP A 58 -1.05 9.20 14.27
CA ASP A 58 -0.09 10.12 13.65
C ASP A 58 0.20 9.79 12.18
N SER A 59 -0.10 8.56 11.74
CA SER A 59 0.03 8.13 10.34
C SER A 59 -1.03 8.72 9.40
N TYR A 60 -2.15 9.25 9.91
CA TYR A 60 -3.18 9.86 9.06
C TYR A 60 -2.69 11.18 8.43
N PRO A 61 -3.04 11.44 7.16
CA PRO A 61 -2.60 12.65 6.46
C PRO A 61 -3.15 13.90 7.15
N ASN A 62 -2.25 14.85 7.42
CA ASN A 62 -2.59 16.18 7.88
C ASN A 62 -2.52 17.18 6.73
N THR A 63 -3.51 18.06 6.65
CA THR A 63 -3.57 19.16 5.71
C THR A 63 -3.57 20.45 6.51
N GLN A 64 -2.57 21.31 6.31
CA GLN A 64 -2.63 22.68 6.84
C GLN A 64 -3.51 23.53 5.93
N LEU A 65 -4.51 24.19 6.50
CA LEU A 65 -5.43 25.02 5.75
C LEU A 65 -4.74 26.33 5.29
N GLY A 66 -4.16 26.29 4.09
CA GLY A 66 -3.47 27.42 3.47
C GLY A 66 -4.40 28.30 2.65
N GLY A 67 -5.12 29.22 3.31
CA GLY A 67 -5.63 30.49 2.73
C GLY A 67 -6.56 30.47 1.51
N LEU A 68 -6.84 29.33 0.88
CA LEU A 68 -7.74 29.18 -0.27
C LEU A 68 -8.73 28.05 0.01
N GLU A 69 -9.96 28.28 -0.40
CA GLU A 69 -11.17 27.54 -0.04
C GLU A 69 -11.04 26.02 -0.18
N LEU A 70 -11.58 25.32 0.82
CA LEU A 70 -11.75 23.86 0.83
C LEU A 70 -12.59 23.39 -0.39
N PRO A 71 -12.28 22.23 -0.99
CA PRO A 71 -13.22 21.55 -1.88
C PRO A 71 -14.43 21.06 -1.03
N LYS A 72 -15.51 21.87 -0.96
CA LYS A 72 -16.74 21.74 -0.12
C LYS A 72 -17.59 20.47 -0.47
N PRO A 73 -18.69 20.07 0.26
CA PRO A 73 -19.32 20.58 1.48
C PRO A 73 -19.60 19.49 2.55
N ASN A 74 -18.97 19.59 3.70
CA ASN A 74 -19.70 19.48 4.95
C ASN A 74 -19.22 20.67 5.76
N ASP A 75 -20.14 21.36 6.44
CA ASP A 75 -19.98 22.69 7.02
C ASP A 75 -18.54 23.03 7.39
N ASN A 76 -18.15 24.30 7.25
CA ASN A 76 -16.84 24.81 7.64
C ASN A 76 -16.53 24.64 9.15
N THR A 77 -17.24 23.75 9.86
CA THR A 77 -17.16 23.38 11.25
C THR A 77 -16.72 21.93 11.40
N CYS A 78 -15.85 21.68 12.37
CA CYS A 78 -15.51 20.34 12.82
C CYS A 78 -16.71 19.73 13.55
N SER A 79 -17.23 18.58 13.13
CA SER A 79 -18.41 17.98 13.77
C SER A 79 -18.16 17.41 15.17
N ILE A 80 -16.92 17.40 15.64
CA ILE A 80 -16.54 16.94 16.98
C ILE A 80 -16.58 18.09 17.99
N CYS A 81 -16.03 19.26 17.64
CA CYS A 81 -16.00 20.43 18.51
C CYS A 81 -17.04 21.51 18.14
N LEU A 82 -17.73 21.33 17.01
CA LEU A 82 -18.67 22.26 16.40
C LEU A 82 -18.07 23.64 16.05
N GLY A 83 -16.74 23.76 16.08
CA GLY A 83 -16.01 25.00 15.81
C GLY A 83 -15.63 25.15 14.34
N ASN A 84 -15.70 26.38 13.82
CA ASN A 84 -15.30 26.71 12.46
C ASN A 84 -13.80 26.49 12.23
N TYR A 85 -13.41 25.91 11.10
CA TYR A 85 -12.02 25.81 10.66
C TYR A 85 -11.43 27.19 10.41
N GLN A 86 -10.28 27.47 11.02
CA GLN A 86 -9.53 28.71 10.80
C GLN A 86 -8.34 28.48 9.86
N PRO A 87 -7.92 29.51 9.11
CA PRO A 87 -6.69 29.47 8.34
C PRO A 87 -5.49 29.09 9.23
N ARG A 88 -4.61 28.23 8.72
CA ARG A 88 -3.43 27.66 9.42
C ARG A 88 -3.73 26.62 10.50
N GLU A 89 -4.99 26.20 10.66
CA GLU A 89 -5.29 25.03 11.49
C GLU A 89 -4.94 23.73 10.75
N THR A 90 -4.53 22.73 11.53
CA THR A 90 -4.23 21.39 11.03
C THR A 90 -5.51 20.57 10.99
N LEU A 91 -5.93 20.19 9.79
CA LEU A 91 -7.06 19.30 9.59
C LEU A 91 -6.54 17.89 9.28
N ARG A 92 -7.28 16.88 9.71
CA ARG A 92 -7.03 15.48 9.34
C ARG A 92 -8.18 14.96 8.51
N THR A 93 -7.84 14.12 7.53
CA THR A 93 -8.78 13.51 6.61
C THR A 93 -8.75 12.00 6.79
N ILE A 94 -9.91 11.37 6.94
CA ILE A 94 -10.03 9.91 6.94
C ILE A 94 -10.04 9.43 5.49
N LEU A 95 -9.02 8.66 5.08
CA LEU A 95 -8.77 8.27 3.69
C LEU A 95 -9.92 7.52 3.01
N GLU A 96 -10.64 6.67 3.75
CA GLU A 96 -11.74 5.86 3.20
C GLU A 96 -13.02 6.64 2.90
N CYS A 97 -13.21 7.80 3.55
CA CYS A 97 -14.47 8.53 3.48
C CYS A 97 -14.33 10.04 3.26
N ASN A 98 -13.10 10.55 3.17
CA ASN A 98 -12.76 11.95 2.90
C ASN A 98 -13.48 12.98 3.80
N HIS A 99 -13.73 12.62 5.06
CA HIS A 99 -14.30 13.53 6.06
C HIS A 99 -13.20 14.28 6.83
N TYR A 100 -13.43 15.58 7.05
CA TYR A 100 -12.48 16.50 7.67
C TYR A 100 -12.80 16.80 9.13
N PHE A 101 -11.76 16.88 9.96
CA PHE A 101 -11.86 17.27 11.36
C PHE A 101 -10.60 18.04 11.76
N HIS A 102 -10.65 18.82 12.84
CA HIS A 102 -9.40 19.28 13.47
C HIS A 102 -8.57 18.08 13.89
N ALA A 103 -7.27 18.11 13.61
CA ALA A 103 -6.33 17.03 13.94
C ALA A 103 -6.51 16.58 15.40
N ASN A 104 -6.44 17.52 16.35
CA ASN A 104 -6.61 17.21 17.77
C ASN A 104 -7.97 16.56 18.10
N CYS A 105 -9.05 17.01 17.47
CA CYS A 105 -10.39 16.51 17.75
C CYS A 105 -10.57 15.07 17.27
N ILE A 106 -10.13 14.77 16.04
CA ILE A 106 -10.24 13.40 15.51
C ILE A 106 -9.22 12.47 16.15
N ASP A 107 -8.06 12.95 16.57
CA ASP A 107 -7.07 12.16 17.29
C ASP A 107 -7.63 11.68 18.63
N GLU A 108 -8.24 12.57 19.41
CA GLU A 108 -8.91 12.18 20.67
C GLU A 108 -10.09 11.22 20.45
N TRP A 109 -10.83 11.41 19.35
CA TRP A 109 -11.93 10.53 18.99
C TRP A 109 -11.42 9.14 18.60
N LEU A 110 -10.42 9.06 17.74
CA LEU A 110 -9.84 7.81 17.25
C LEU A 110 -9.13 7.02 18.34
N ARG A 111 -8.58 7.69 19.38
CA ARG A 111 -8.08 7.07 20.62
C ARG A 111 -9.16 6.34 21.42
N ARG A 112 -10.44 6.63 21.17
CA ARG A 112 -11.57 6.03 21.88
C ARG A 112 -12.46 5.18 20.98
N ASN A 113 -12.54 5.50 19.68
CA ASN A 113 -13.40 4.84 18.69
C ASN A 113 -12.70 4.84 17.32
N ALA A 114 -12.33 3.68 16.78
CA ALA A 114 -11.72 3.58 15.44
C ALA A 114 -12.73 3.66 14.29
N THR A 115 -13.63 4.65 14.34
CA THR A 115 -14.67 4.86 13.32
C THR A 115 -14.83 6.35 13.04
N CYS A 116 -15.14 6.70 11.79
CA CYS A 116 -15.46 8.07 11.41
C CYS A 116 -16.67 8.61 12.21
N PRO A 117 -16.57 9.79 12.86
CA PRO A 117 -17.69 10.41 13.59
C PRO A 117 -18.93 10.69 12.72
N ILE A 118 -18.74 10.90 11.41
CA ILE A 118 -19.81 11.27 10.48
C ILE A 118 -20.49 10.02 9.88
N CYS A 119 -19.73 9.10 9.28
CA CYS A 119 -20.29 7.96 8.56
C CYS A 119 -20.17 6.61 9.27
N ARG A 120 -19.51 6.56 10.44
CA ARG A 120 -19.28 5.35 11.24
C ARG A 120 -18.55 4.21 10.51
N LYS A 121 -18.00 4.45 9.33
CA LYS A 121 -17.08 3.52 8.68
C LYS A 121 -15.85 3.35 9.58
N PRO A 122 -15.31 2.11 9.72
CA PRO A 122 -14.07 1.90 10.44
C PRO A 122 -13.00 2.79 9.80
N SER A 123 -12.19 3.43 10.64
CA SER A 123 -10.99 4.10 10.16
C SER A 123 -9.90 3.05 10.13
N GLU A 124 -9.70 2.37 9.01
CA GLU A 124 -8.46 1.63 8.85
C GLU A 124 -7.34 2.66 8.81
N ALA A 125 -6.35 2.45 9.67
CA ALA A 125 -5.11 3.18 9.57
C ALA A 125 -4.57 3.04 8.14
N PRO A 126 -3.96 4.07 7.55
CA PRO A 126 -3.14 3.82 6.38
C PRO A 126 -2.19 2.68 6.75
N PRO A 127 -2.11 1.63 5.92
CA PRO A 127 -1.53 0.37 6.32
C PRO A 127 -0.15 0.64 6.92
N SER A 128 0.00 0.38 8.21
CA SER A 128 1.32 0.42 8.81
C SER A 128 2.16 -0.58 8.02
N VAL A 129 3.33 -0.14 7.58
CA VAL A 129 4.26 -0.89 6.71
C VAL A 129 4.65 -2.26 7.29
N ALA A 130 4.25 -2.56 8.54
CA ALA A 130 4.41 -3.83 9.22
C ALA A 130 3.33 -4.87 8.88
N ASN A 131 2.06 -4.48 8.65
CA ASN A 131 0.95 -5.45 8.55
C ASN A 131 0.61 -5.89 7.11
N LEU A 132 1.13 -5.20 6.08
CA LEU A 132 1.09 -5.69 4.69
C LEU A 132 2.03 -6.88 4.44
N ARG A 133 2.91 -7.21 5.39
CA ARG A 133 3.83 -8.37 5.26
C ARG A 133 3.12 -9.73 5.35
N ALA A 134 1.89 -9.82 5.84
CA ALA A 134 1.20 -11.10 5.99
C ALA A 134 0.39 -11.54 4.74
N LEU A 135 -0.05 -10.61 3.89
CA LEU A 135 -0.94 -10.94 2.76
C LEU A 135 -0.18 -11.27 1.46
N SER A 136 1.12 -11.02 1.40
CA SER A 136 1.97 -11.38 0.25
C SER A 136 2.67 -12.74 0.36
N ILE A 137 2.55 -13.46 1.48
CA ILE A 137 3.34 -14.69 1.73
C ILE A 137 2.71 -15.96 1.10
N ALA A 138 1.50 -15.89 0.52
CA ALA A 138 0.80 -17.12 0.10
C ALA A 138 1.28 -17.74 -1.23
N HIS A 139 2.13 -17.09 -2.04
CA HIS A 139 2.50 -17.64 -3.37
C HIS A 139 3.98 -17.96 -3.60
N HIS A 140 4.90 -17.55 -2.73
CA HIS A 140 6.29 -17.99 -2.81
C HIS A 140 6.80 -18.24 -1.39
N GLY A 141 6.99 -19.51 -1.04
CA GLY A 141 7.60 -19.88 0.23
C GLY A 141 9.02 -19.34 0.30
N PHE A 142 9.29 -18.45 1.25
CA PHE A 142 10.64 -18.06 1.63
C PHE A 142 10.67 -17.62 3.10
N ASP A 143 11.65 -18.12 3.83
CA ASP A 143 11.86 -17.92 5.26
C ASP A 143 11.98 -16.44 5.64
N SER A 144 11.39 -16.08 6.78
CA SER A 144 11.70 -14.85 7.49
C SER A 144 13.19 -14.81 7.83
N LEU A 145 13.92 -13.79 7.37
CA LEU A 145 14.95 -13.00 8.08
C LEU A 145 15.89 -12.31 7.06
N SER A 146 16.16 -11.01 7.26
CA SER A 146 17.30 -10.24 6.69
C SER A 146 17.20 -9.63 5.28
N GLY A 147 16.24 -8.73 5.01
CA GLY A 147 16.30 -7.87 3.80
C GLY A 147 15.91 -6.40 4.04
N TYR A 148 14.88 -6.17 4.84
CA TYR A 148 14.36 -4.83 5.06
C TYR A 148 15.03 -4.14 6.26
N LYS A 149 16.20 -3.54 6.08
CA LYS A 149 16.80 -2.64 7.08
C LYS A 149 16.22 -1.24 6.90
N THR A 150 15.48 -0.73 7.89
CA THR A 150 14.93 0.65 7.93
C THR A 150 16.00 1.70 8.24
N PHE A 151 17.20 1.57 7.67
CA PHE A 151 18.22 2.60 7.71
C PHE A 151 18.01 3.51 6.51
N ASN A 152 17.87 4.83 6.71
CA ASN A 152 17.92 5.79 5.60
C ASN A 152 19.27 5.66 4.94
N PRO A 153 19.37 5.01 3.78
CA PRO A 153 20.67 4.71 3.26
C PRO A 153 21.24 5.98 2.63
N PRO A 154 22.51 6.31 2.90
CA PRO A 154 23.11 7.52 2.33
C PRO A 154 23.25 7.46 0.80
N PHE A 155 23.17 6.26 0.21
CA PHE A 155 23.33 6.03 -1.23
C PHE A 155 22.36 4.98 -1.76
N VAL A 156 21.82 5.24 -2.95
CA VAL A 156 21.08 4.28 -3.77
C VAL A 156 21.69 4.36 -5.17
N GLY A 157 22.25 3.24 -5.66
CA GLY A 157 23.19 3.29 -6.79
C GLY A 157 24.38 4.21 -6.51
N THR A 158 24.90 4.88 -7.54
CA THR A 158 25.93 5.93 -7.39
C THR A 158 25.36 7.28 -6.95
N GLN A 159 24.06 7.36 -6.66
CA GLN A 159 23.36 8.59 -6.33
C GLN A 159 23.26 8.76 -4.81
N LYS A 160 23.59 9.95 -4.31
CA LYS A 160 23.41 10.28 -2.90
C LYS A 160 21.92 10.51 -2.64
N ALA A 161 21.36 9.79 -1.69
CA ALA A 161 19.99 10.02 -1.25
C ALA A 161 19.97 11.10 -0.16
N LEU A 162 19.03 12.05 -0.26
CA LEU A 162 18.93 13.18 0.66
C LEU A 162 17.73 13.00 1.57
N ILE A 163 17.90 13.27 2.85
CA ILE A 163 16.77 13.27 3.79
C ILE A 163 16.08 14.63 3.70
N SER A 164 14.81 14.62 3.32
CA SER A 164 13.92 15.78 3.38
C SER A 164 13.58 16.14 4.83
N ASN A 165 13.28 17.42 5.06
CA ASN A 165 12.84 18.08 6.30
C ASN A 165 12.69 17.21 7.58
N ALA A 166 13.24 17.70 8.70
CA ALA A 166 13.26 17.04 10.01
C ALA A 166 11.89 16.56 10.54
N THR A 167 10.78 17.11 10.05
CA THR A 167 9.43 16.70 10.42
C THR A 167 8.90 15.47 9.66
N THR A 168 9.28 15.27 8.39
CA THR A 168 8.74 14.17 7.56
C THR A 168 9.72 13.01 7.39
N LYS A 169 11.03 13.22 7.61
CA LYS A 169 12.11 12.22 7.50
C LYS A 169 12.09 11.37 6.22
N ARG A 170 11.49 11.85 5.14
CA ARG A 170 11.43 11.11 3.86
C ARG A 170 12.76 11.20 3.13
N THR A 171 13.12 10.15 2.41
CA THR A 171 14.32 10.11 1.57
C THR A 171 13.98 10.50 0.15
N ILE A 172 14.78 11.39 -0.44
CA ILE A 172 14.62 11.94 -1.79
C ILE A 172 15.74 11.41 -2.67
N LEU A 173 15.35 10.89 -3.84
CA LEU A 173 16.22 10.54 -4.95
C LEU A 173 16.02 11.55 -6.08
N THR A 174 17.08 12.25 -6.45
CA THR A 174 17.07 13.18 -7.60
C THR A 174 17.54 12.46 -8.85
N LEU A 175 16.67 12.34 -9.84
CA LEU A 175 17.01 11.87 -11.18
C LEU A 175 17.36 13.08 -12.08
N PRO A 176 18.52 13.10 -12.75
CA PRO A 176 18.98 14.27 -13.52
C PRO A 176 18.00 14.76 -14.60
N SER A 177 17.24 13.85 -15.21
CA SER A 177 16.30 14.16 -16.30
C SER A 177 14.84 14.27 -15.86
N SER A 178 14.51 13.90 -14.61
CA SER A 178 13.11 13.78 -14.15
C SER A 178 12.83 14.44 -12.80
N GLY A 179 13.83 15.00 -12.13
CA GLY A 179 13.65 15.74 -10.87
C GLY A 179 13.68 14.84 -9.64
N ASP A 180 12.99 15.27 -8.59
CA ASP A 180 13.08 14.71 -7.24
C ASP A 180 11.92 13.75 -6.96
N PHE A 181 12.24 12.58 -6.42
CA PHE A 181 11.28 11.54 -6.08
C PHE A 181 11.45 11.07 -4.63
N ILE A 182 10.35 10.67 -3.99
CA ILE A 182 10.40 10.02 -2.68
C ILE A 182 10.80 8.57 -2.89
N VAL A 183 11.80 8.12 -2.13
CA VAL A 183 12.16 6.71 -1.99
C VAL A 183 11.21 6.07 -0.98
N GLN A 184 10.43 5.09 -1.42
CA GLN A 184 9.54 4.30 -0.56
C GLN A 184 10.29 3.17 0.15
N THR A 185 11.02 2.37 -0.62
CA THR A 185 11.76 1.20 -0.12
C THR A 185 12.96 0.95 -1.02
N VAL A 186 14.02 0.40 -0.43
CA VAL A 186 15.23 -0.01 -1.12
C VAL A 186 15.53 -1.46 -0.74
N ASP A 187 15.70 -2.31 -1.73
CA ASP A 187 16.20 -3.67 -1.58
C ASP A 187 17.64 -3.73 -2.08
N TYR A 188 18.59 -3.91 -1.16
CA TYR A 188 20.02 -3.99 -1.49
C TYR A 188 20.47 -5.38 -1.96
N ILE A 189 19.65 -6.41 -1.74
CA ILE A 189 19.91 -7.78 -2.21
C ILE A 189 19.56 -7.86 -3.69
N ASP A 190 18.37 -7.40 -4.06
CA ASP A 190 17.94 -7.38 -5.46
C ASP A 190 18.47 -6.16 -6.22
N GLN A 191 18.91 -5.13 -5.49
CA GLN A 191 19.36 -3.83 -6.00
C GLN A 191 18.23 -3.05 -6.70
N HIS A 192 17.08 -3.02 -6.04
CA HIS A 192 15.87 -2.36 -6.51
C HIS A 192 15.43 -1.25 -5.56
N VAL A 193 14.89 -0.16 -6.12
CA VAL A 193 14.36 0.98 -5.38
C VAL A 193 12.98 1.34 -5.91
N TRP A 194 12.04 1.55 -5.00
CA TRP A 194 10.71 2.03 -5.31
C TRP A 194 10.62 3.52 -5.09
N ILE A 195 10.21 4.25 -6.12
CA ILE A 195 10.06 5.70 -6.11
C ILE A 195 8.62 6.15 -6.34
N THR A 196 8.24 7.25 -5.70
CA THR A 196 6.93 7.91 -5.88
C THR A 196 7.07 9.43 -5.88
N ASP A 197 6.01 10.16 -6.23
CA ASP A 197 6.02 11.63 -6.35
C ASP A 197 5.83 12.30 -4.98
N LEU A 198 6.40 13.51 -4.84
CA LEU A 198 6.30 14.35 -3.65
C LEU A 198 4.93 15.03 -3.51
N ASN A 199 4.20 15.23 -4.63
CA ASN A 199 3.07 16.15 -4.76
C ASN A 199 1.73 15.48 -5.12
N SER A 200 1.54 14.24 -4.66
CA SER A 200 0.21 13.63 -4.59
C SER A 200 -0.47 13.30 -5.93
N CYS A 201 0.29 13.14 -7.03
CA CYS A 201 -0.21 12.43 -8.23
C CYS A 201 0.92 11.92 -9.15
N PHE A 202 1.58 10.84 -8.76
CA PHE A 202 2.65 10.23 -9.56
C PHE A 202 2.23 9.85 -11.01
N PRO A 203 1.00 9.37 -11.28
CA PRO A 203 0.49 9.16 -12.64
C PRO A 203 0.61 10.37 -13.58
N ARG A 204 0.53 11.59 -13.02
CA ARG A 204 0.62 12.81 -13.81
C ARG A 204 1.97 12.99 -14.47
N LEU A 205 3.04 12.48 -13.85
CA LEU A 205 4.39 12.48 -14.40
C LEU A 205 4.42 11.93 -15.83
N PHE A 206 3.71 10.82 -16.08
CA PHE A 206 3.68 10.14 -17.36
C PHE A 206 2.90 10.89 -18.43
N LEU A 207 1.93 11.73 -18.03
CA LEU A 207 1.18 12.59 -18.94
C LEU A 207 1.99 13.83 -19.35
N ASP A 208 2.73 14.42 -18.41
CA ASP A 208 3.38 15.70 -18.65
C ASP A 208 4.71 15.54 -19.41
N HIS A 209 5.56 14.58 -19.00
CA HIS A 209 6.91 14.45 -19.57
C HIS A 209 7.51 13.04 -19.54
N GLY A 210 6.89 12.09 -18.84
CA GLY A 210 7.43 10.74 -18.69
C GLY A 210 8.58 10.65 -17.69
N LEU A 211 8.85 9.44 -17.21
CA LEU A 211 9.99 9.15 -16.34
C LEU A 211 11.21 8.83 -17.21
N SER A 212 12.20 9.72 -17.26
CA SER A 212 13.45 9.54 -18.01
C SER A 212 14.61 9.25 -17.06
N LEU A 213 15.26 8.10 -17.24
CA LEU A 213 16.42 7.68 -16.44
C LEU A 213 17.75 8.16 -17.05
N LYS A 214 17.71 8.97 -18.11
CA LYS A 214 18.92 9.42 -18.82
C LYS A 214 19.85 10.19 -17.87
N GLY A 215 21.12 9.79 -17.85
CA GLY A 215 22.16 10.38 -17.01
C GLY A 215 22.14 9.89 -15.55
N SER A 216 21.26 8.95 -15.21
CA SER A 216 21.25 8.27 -13.92
C SER A 216 21.85 6.86 -14.03
N PRO A 217 22.32 6.24 -12.93
CA PRO A 217 22.80 4.85 -12.91
C PRO A 217 21.66 3.81 -12.92
N PHE A 218 20.41 4.26 -12.97
CA PHE A 218 19.24 3.40 -12.85
C PHE A 218 18.74 2.91 -14.20
N SER A 219 18.14 1.73 -14.17
CA SER A 219 17.37 1.14 -15.26
C SER A 219 15.96 0.80 -14.76
N TYR A 220 15.00 0.61 -15.66
CA TYR A 220 13.69 0.10 -15.25
C TYR A 220 13.83 -1.37 -14.85
N ALA A 221 13.32 -1.74 -13.67
CA ALA A 221 13.33 -3.13 -13.24
C ALA A 221 12.34 -4.00 -14.04
N LYS A 222 11.38 -3.36 -14.71
CA LYS A 222 10.35 -3.97 -15.54
C LYS A 222 10.30 -3.32 -16.91
N ASP A 223 9.87 -4.08 -17.91
CA ASP A 223 9.72 -3.58 -19.27
C ASP A 223 8.63 -2.50 -19.37
N LEU A 224 8.81 -1.60 -20.35
CA LEU A 224 7.85 -0.54 -20.63
C LEU A 224 6.64 -1.08 -21.38
N VAL A 225 5.45 -0.79 -20.85
CA VAL A 225 4.15 -1.13 -21.44
C VAL A 225 3.39 0.14 -21.76
N ASN A 226 2.67 0.14 -22.88
CA ASN A 226 1.84 1.26 -23.27
C ASN A 226 0.43 1.15 -22.70
N PHE A 227 0.01 2.16 -21.97
CA PHE A 227 -1.36 2.34 -21.50
C PHE A 227 -1.99 3.55 -22.17
N THR A 228 -3.26 3.40 -22.55
CA THR A 228 -4.08 4.49 -23.04
C THR A 228 -4.93 5.01 -21.89
N LEU A 229 -4.75 6.29 -21.54
CA LEU A 229 -5.61 6.97 -20.58
C LEU A 229 -6.87 7.43 -21.30
N LEU A 230 -8.01 7.13 -20.71
CA LEU A 230 -9.33 7.51 -21.18
C LEU A 230 -9.90 8.56 -20.26
N ASN A 231 -10.43 9.63 -20.85
CA ASN A 231 -11.24 10.62 -20.16
C ASN A 231 -12.72 10.31 -20.42
N CYS A 232 -13.43 9.94 -19.35
CA CYS A 232 -14.78 9.43 -19.37
C CYS A 232 -15.74 10.35 -18.60
N SER A 233 -17.01 10.29 -18.94
CA SER A 233 -18.08 10.86 -18.10
C SER A 233 -18.12 10.17 -16.72
N PRO A 234 -18.49 10.87 -15.63
CA PRO A 234 -18.73 10.25 -14.32
C PRO A 234 -19.75 9.10 -14.31
N TYR A 235 -20.63 9.08 -15.30
CA TYR A 235 -21.68 8.06 -15.46
C TYR A 235 -21.30 6.97 -16.46
N ALA A 236 -20.07 6.98 -16.98
CA ALA A 236 -19.59 5.96 -17.90
C ALA A 236 -19.36 4.63 -17.17
N GLU A 237 -19.70 3.53 -17.84
CA GLU A 237 -19.20 2.20 -17.45
C GLU A 237 -17.71 2.14 -17.76
N ILE A 238 -16.88 2.19 -16.71
CA ILE A 238 -15.42 2.17 -16.81
C ILE A 238 -14.89 0.75 -16.58
N PRO A 239 -13.89 0.31 -17.38
CA PRO A 239 -13.36 -1.06 -17.30
C PRO A 239 -12.40 -1.29 -16.12
N TYR A 240 -11.76 -0.23 -15.63
CA TYR A 240 -10.80 -0.26 -14.52
C TYR A 240 -11.07 0.89 -13.56
N GLU A 241 -10.46 0.81 -12.38
CA GLU A 241 -10.62 1.83 -11.36
C GLU A 241 -10.15 3.23 -11.84
N PRO A 242 -10.80 4.31 -11.39
CA PRO A 242 -10.35 5.67 -11.66
C PRO A 242 -8.98 5.95 -11.05
N ILE A 243 -8.13 6.63 -11.81
CA ILE A 243 -6.92 7.24 -11.28
C ILE A 243 -7.36 8.43 -10.45
N SER A 244 -7.43 8.22 -9.13
CA SER A 244 -8.10 9.14 -8.20
C SER A 244 -7.49 10.54 -8.22
N CYS A 245 -6.18 10.66 -8.37
CA CYS A 245 -5.49 11.95 -8.37
C CYS A 245 -5.60 12.74 -9.69
N LEU A 246 -6.02 12.08 -10.77
CA LEU A 246 -6.30 12.71 -12.07
C LEU A 246 -7.79 12.92 -12.32
N SER A 247 -8.66 12.25 -11.56
CA SER A 247 -10.11 12.27 -11.76
C SER A 247 -10.78 13.33 -10.90
N ASN A 248 -11.86 13.92 -11.41
CA ASN A 248 -12.84 14.64 -10.61
C ASN A 248 -14.18 13.93 -10.76
N ILE A 249 -14.54 13.08 -9.81
CA ILE A 249 -15.73 12.21 -9.87
C ILE A 249 -17.05 12.94 -10.14
N GLU A 250 -17.12 14.27 -9.95
CA GLU A 250 -18.30 15.07 -10.26
C GLU A 250 -18.34 15.57 -11.70
N GLN A 251 -17.19 15.61 -12.39
CA GLN A 251 -17.04 16.24 -13.71
C GLN A 251 -16.52 15.27 -14.77
N TYR A 252 -15.48 14.50 -14.46
CA TYR A 252 -14.81 13.59 -15.38
C TYR A 252 -13.99 12.53 -14.65
N VAL A 253 -13.90 11.35 -15.25
CA VAL A 253 -13.17 10.21 -14.70
C VAL A 253 -12.03 9.85 -15.65
N ILE A 254 -10.81 9.77 -15.12
CA ILE A 254 -9.64 9.32 -15.87
C ILE A 254 -9.32 7.89 -15.43
N THR A 255 -9.24 6.97 -16.39
CA THR A 255 -8.84 5.58 -16.16
C THR A 255 -7.79 5.17 -17.19
N ALA A 256 -6.94 4.20 -16.86
CA ALA A 256 -5.93 3.66 -17.76
C ALA A 256 -6.33 2.26 -18.23
N VAL A 257 -6.25 2.03 -19.53
CA VAL A 257 -6.44 0.72 -20.15
C VAL A 257 -5.16 0.30 -20.90
N PRO A 258 -4.86 -1.00 -21.04
CA PRO A 258 -3.80 -1.43 -21.95
C PRO A 258 -4.06 -0.90 -23.36
N SER A 259 -3.02 -0.51 -24.12
CA SER A 259 -3.22 0.08 -25.46
C SER A 259 -3.88 -0.85 -26.48
N SER A 260 -3.93 -2.16 -26.20
CA SER A 260 -4.66 -3.15 -26.98
C SER A 260 -6.17 -3.17 -26.70
N TYR A 261 -6.65 -2.40 -25.71
CA TYR A 261 -8.04 -2.37 -25.29
C TYR A 261 -8.92 -1.70 -26.35
N SER A 262 -9.86 -2.48 -26.90
CA SER A 262 -10.80 -2.04 -27.92
C SER A 262 -12.09 -2.87 -27.82
N PRO A 263 -13.29 -2.26 -27.96
CA PRO A 263 -13.54 -0.85 -28.27
C PRO A 263 -13.46 0.07 -27.05
N VAL A 264 -13.15 1.36 -27.29
CA VAL A 264 -13.25 2.40 -26.26
C VAL A 264 -14.73 2.60 -25.88
N PRO A 265 -15.09 2.70 -24.59
CA PRO A 265 -16.49 2.88 -24.19
C PRO A 265 -17.10 4.16 -24.78
N PRO A 266 -18.41 4.19 -25.08
CA PRO A 266 -19.05 5.28 -25.81
C PRO A 266 -19.08 6.62 -25.06
N LEU A 267 -18.95 6.60 -23.73
CA LEU A 267 -18.88 7.79 -22.88
C LEU A 267 -17.44 8.16 -22.50
N CYS A 268 -16.46 7.57 -23.17
CA CYS A 268 -15.04 7.78 -22.98
C CYS A 268 -14.39 8.28 -24.25
N SER A 269 -13.34 9.09 -24.08
CA SER A 269 -12.49 9.59 -25.15
C SER A 269 -11.03 9.30 -24.81
N VAL A 270 -10.22 9.05 -25.83
CA VAL A 270 -8.78 8.84 -25.64
C VAL A 270 -8.14 10.18 -25.23
N LEU A 271 -7.53 10.21 -24.05
CA LEU A 271 -6.82 11.38 -23.54
C LEU A 271 -5.37 11.38 -24.03
N SER A 272 -4.64 10.29 -23.77
CA SER A 272 -3.24 10.13 -24.17
C SER A 272 -2.81 8.66 -24.09
N THR A 273 -1.68 8.31 -24.70
CA THR A 273 -1.02 7.01 -24.51
C THR A 273 0.35 7.24 -23.91
N VAL A 274 0.65 6.53 -22.83
CA VAL A 274 1.88 6.68 -22.03
C VAL A 274 2.58 5.33 -21.87
N SER A 275 3.91 5.36 -21.78
CA SER A 275 4.72 4.17 -21.52
C SER A 275 5.11 4.13 -20.03
N VAL A 276 4.80 3.02 -19.36
CA VAL A 276 5.08 2.82 -17.92
C VAL A 276 5.82 1.50 -17.67
N PRO A 277 6.77 1.45 -16.72
CA PRO A 277 7.58 0.26 -16.44
C PRO A 277 6.83 -0.73 -15.54
N LEU A 278 5.87 -1.46 -16.10
CA LEU A 278 5.05 -2.46 -15.38
C LEU A 278 5.30 -3.91 -15.83
N GLY A 279 6.08 -4.13 -16.89
CA GLY A 279 6.40 -5.47 -17.39
C GLY A 279 5.15 -6.20 -17.88
N ASP A 280 4.90 -7.43 -17.41
CA ASP A 280 3.69 -8.16 -17.80
C ASP A 280 2.44 -7.79 -16.98
N SER A 281 2.56 -6.84 -16.04
CA SER A 281 1.41 -6.38 -15.27
C SER A 281 0.56 -5.39 -16.09
N PHE A 282 -0.71 -5.74 -16.28
CA PHE A 282 -1.71 -4.85 -16.88
C PHE A 282 -2.49 -4.04 -15.83
N ASP A 283 -2.06 -4.09 -14.57
CA ASP A 283 -2.74 -3.42 -13.46
C ASP A 283 -2.08 -2.07 -13.14
N TRP A 284 -2.74 -0.99 -13.53
CA TRP A 284 -2.29 0.38 -13.26
C TRP A 284 -2.26 0.70 -11.76
N ASN A 285 -3.07 0.04 -10.94
CA ASN A 285 -3.15 0.30 -9.51
C ASN A 285 -1.80 0.10 -8.80
N ILE A 286 -0.90 -0.68 -9.39
CA ILE A 286 0.48 -0.84 -8.88
C ILE A 286 1.20 0.50 -8.83
N ILE A 287 1.07 1.35 -9.85
CA ILE A 287 1.71 2.67 -9.90
C ILE A 287 1.12 3.59 -8.83
N ASP A 288 -0.21 3.55 -8.66
CA ASP A 288 -0.92 4.38 -7.70
C ASP A 288 -0.59 4.01 -6.25
N LEU A 289 -0.38 2.71 -5.96
CA LEU A 289 -0.11 2.20 -4.62
C LEU A 289 1.39 2.14 -4.28
N TYR A 290 2.22 1.64 -5.20
CA TYR A 290 3.62 1.27 -4.94
C TYR A 290 4.64 2.11 -5.73
N GLY A 291 4.17 2.94 -6.66
CA GLY A 291 5.06 3.74 -7.51
C GLY A 291 5.83 2.89 -8.53
N VAL A 292 7.05 3.31 -8.87
CA VAL A 292 7.88 2.66 -9.89
C VAL A 292 9.10 2.00 -9.29
N GLU A 293 9.36 0.77 -9.74
CA GLU A 293 10.55 0.00 -9.42
C GLU A 293 11.69 0.31 -10.41
N LEU A 294 12.83 0.73 -9.86
CA LEU A 294 14.07 0.96 -10.59
C LEU A 294 15.15 0.00 -10.10
N ALA A 295 15.97 -0.50 -11.01
CA ALA A 295 17.14 -1.33 -10.69
C ALA A 295 18.44 -0.54 -10.85
N TRP A 296 19.46 -0.89 -10.09
CA TRP A 296 20.83 -0.41 -10.30
C TRP A 296 21.83 -1.57 -10.22
N ASP A 297 22.91 -1.50 -10.99
CA ASP A 297 23.99 -2.49 -10.90
C ASP A 297 25.20 -1.99 -10.10
N VAL A 298 25.40 -0.67 -10.08
CA VAL A 298 26.59 -0.04 -9.48
C VAL A 298 26.18 0.96 -8.39
N PRO A 299 26.75 0.87 -7.17
CA PRO A 299 27.72 -0.14 -6.73
C PRO A 299 27.06 -1.50 -6.44
N ASP A 300 27.86 -2.58 -6.54
CA ASP A 300 27.34 -3.93 -6.28
C ASP A 300 27.27 -4.27 -4.78
N CYS A 301 26.14 -3.99 -4.14
CA CYS A 301 25.94 -4.22 -2.71
C CYS A 301 25.61 -5.68 -2.33
N ARG A 302 25.38 -6.58 -3.30
CA ARG A 302 24.92 -7.95 -3.06
C ARG A 302 25.87 -8.73 -2.15
N PHE A 303 27.18 -8.55 -2.35
CA PHE A 303 28.19 -9.18 -1.51
C PHE A 303 28.10 -8.74 -0.04
N CYS A 304 27.96 -7.43 0.21
CA CYS A 304 27.90 -6.90 1.57
C CYS A 304 26.66 -7.39 2.31
N GLU A 305 25.49 -7.37 1.67
CA GLU A 305 24.27 -7.89 2.28
C GLU A 305 24.32 -9.41 2.47
N GLY A 306 24.92 -10.16 1.53
CA GLY A 306 25.11 -11.61 1.65
C GLY A 306 25.98 -12.03 2.84
N VAL A 307 26.85 -11.14 3.34
CA VAL A 307 27.64 -11.35 4.56
C VAL A 307 27.06 -10.61 5.79
N GLY A 308 25.85 -10.07 5.69
CA GLY A 308 25.15 -9.38 6.78
C GLY A 308 25.69 -7.98 7.12
N LYS A 309 26.55 -7.40 6.27
CA LYS A 309 27.16 -6.08 6.44
C LYS A 309 26.38 -5.00 5.68
N VAL A 310 26.67 -3.74 5.97
CA VAL A 310 26.07 -2.56 5.32
C VAL A 310 26.95 -2.12 4.16
N CYS A 311 26.34 -1.94 3.00
CA CYS A 311 27.00 -1.39 1.83
C CYS A 311 27.26 0.12 2.00
N GLY A 312 28.48 0.58 1.76
CA GLY A 312 28.82 2.00 1.80
C GLY A 312 30.04 2.36 0.96
N ILE A 313 30.29 3.66 0.82
CA ILE A 313 31.42 4.18 0.03
C ILE A 313 32.43 4.82 0.98
N GLU A 314 33.69 4.39 0.90
CA GLU A 314 34.79 5.03 1.62
C GLU A 314 35.32 6.24 0.82
N ASN A 315 35.50 7.37 1.52
CA ASN A 315 35.75 8.69 0.94
C ASN A 315 36.86 8.77 -0.15
N ALA A 316 36.66 9.75 -1.05
CA ALA A 316 37.53 10.24 -2.12
C ALA A 316 37.83 9.31 -3.31
N LYS A 317 37.76 7.99 -3.17
CA LYS A 317 38.01 7.04 -4.29
C LYS A 317 36.75 6.35 -4.84
N SER A 318 35.59 6.59 -4.23
CA SER A 318 34.33 5.92 -4.58
C SER A 318 34.43 4.39 -4.50
N ASN A 319 35.28 3.87 -3.61
CA ASN A 319 35.45 2.44 -3.42
C ASN A 319 34.32 1.90 -2.54
N LEU A 320 33.68 0.83 -3.00
CA LEU A 320 32.67 0.10 -2.25
C LEU A 320 33.32 -0.66 -1.09
N MET A 321 32.75 -0.52 0.11
CA MET A 321 33.15 -1.27 1.30
C MET A 321 31.94 -1.76 2.09
N CYS A 322 32.13 -2.87 2.80
CA CYS A 322 31.12 -3.45 3.68
C CYS A 322 31.41 -3.09 5.14
N PHE A 323 30.50 -2.37 5.78
CA PHE A 323 30.61 -1.90 7.16
C PHE A 323 29.82 -2.79 8.11
N ASP A 324 30.30 -2.98 9.32
CA ASP A 324 29.52 -3.69 10.34
C ASP A 324 28.36 -2.80 10.83
N THR A 325 27.20 -3.43 11.10
CA THR A 325 25.95 -2.74 11.49
C THR A 325 26.10 -1.87 12.75
N TYR A 326 27.10 -2.14 13.59
CA TYR A 326 27.35 -1.41 14.83
C TYR A 326 28.23 -0.16 14.66
N THR A 327 28.94 -0.01 13.55
CA THR A 327 29.91 1.10 13.36
C THR A 327 29.34 2.30 12.59
N TYR A 328 28.15 2.18 11.99
CA TYR A 328 27.54 3.26 11.20
C TYR A 328 26.93 4.40 12.06
N HIS A 329 26.95 4.25 13.39
CA HIS A 329 26.49 5.24 14.37
C HIS A 329 27.62 6.09 14.98
N SER A 330 28.61 6.53 14.21
CA SER A 330 29.46 7.63 14.68
C SER A 330 29.89 8.58 13.57
N PRO A 331 29.20 9.73 13.40
CA PRO A 331 29.84 10.92 12.90
C PRO A 331 30.69 11.50 14.04
N ASN A 332 32.01 11.36 13.94
CA ASN A 332 33.02 12.01 14.78
C ASN A 332 33.01 11.64 16.28
N THR A 333 33.80 10.61 16.64
CA THR A 333 34.54 10.61 17.90
C THR A 333 36.01 10.42 17.60
N VAL A 334 36.73 11.53 17.52
CA VAL A 334 38.19 11.56 17.71
C VAL A 334 38.41 11.26 19.20
N CYS A 335 38.97 10.10 19.52
CA CYS A 335 39.54 9.87 20.85
C CYS A 335 40.90 10.56 20.87
N SER A 336 40.96 11.73 21.53
CA SER A 336 42.17 12.38 22.01
C SER A 336 42.50 11.92 23.42
#